data_AF-A0A6P8LDF4-F1
#
_entry.id   AF-A0A6P8LDF4-F1
#
_cell.length_a   1.000
_cell.length_b   1.000
_cell.length_c   1.000
_cell.angle_alpha   90.00
_cell.angle_beta   90.00
_cell.angle_gamma   90.00
#
_symmetry.space_group_name_H-M   'P 1'
#
loop_
_entity.id
_entity.type
_entity.pdbx_description
1 polymer ?
#
loop_
_entity_poly.entity_id
_entity_poly.type
_entity_poly.pdbx_seq_one_letter_code
_entity_poly.pdbx_strand_id
1 'polypeptide(L)'
;MYKEIDDVESELLECQKECATTEIEIYNVNQLKDKGTYVLENVKRRYNDLEEELKEVHCNYLKCIEKTNNETIQQKIDSLTLQRDNLRRELEELNKAADENNKKIMAVKKMIKIQEKKNMALIRRLKKFQITPDLNDRVNMILTDPRLTKQKNSN
;
A
#
# COMPACT_ATOMS: atom_id res chain seq x y z
N MET A 1 67.90 58.50 62.17
CA MET A 1 67.07 59.56 61.60
C MET A 1 67.09 59.59 60.07
N TYR A 2 68.14 60.08 59.37
CA TYR A 2 68.10 60.09 57.89
C TYR A 2 68.00 58.70 57.25
N LYS A 3 68.76 57.71 57.77
CA LYS A 3 68.75 56.34 57.25
C LYS A 3 67.40 55.61 57.43
N GLU A 4 66.72 55.85 58.56
CA GLU A 4 65.41 55.27 58.85
C GLU A 4 64.31 55.88 57.97
N ILE A 5 64.46 57.15 57.57
CA ILE A 5 63.53 57.80 56.64
C ILE A 5 63.71 57.20 55.24
N ASP A 6 64.96 57.02 54.78
CA ASP A 6 65.26 56.40 53.48
C ASP A 6 64.75 54.95 53.39
N ASP A 7 64.84 54.19 54.48
CA ASP A 7 64.33 52.81 54.56
C ASP A 7 62.79 52.78 54.47
N VAL A 8 62.09 53.67 55.19
CA VAL A 8 60.62 53.79 55.14
C VAL A 8 60.12 54.28 53.78
N GLU A 9 60.83 55.22 53.13
CA GLU A 9 60.48 55.68 51.78
C GLU A 9 60.62 54.56 50.74
N SER A 10 61.64 53.70 50.89
CA SER A 10 61.85 52.54 50.03
C SER A 10 60.74 51.51 50.18
N GLU A 11 60.35 51.18 51.42
CA GLU A 11 59.21 50.28 51.70
C GLU A 11 57.88 50.86 51.17
N LEU A 12 57.65 52.16 51.32
CA LEU A 12 56.46 52.82 50.80
C LEU A 12 56.38 52.73 49.26
N LEU A 13 57.51 52.91 48.58
CA LEU A 13 57.58 52.80 47.12
C LEU A 13 57.34 51.36 46.64
N GLU A 14 57.83 50.37 47.38
CA GLU A 14 57.57 48.95 47.09
C GLU A 14 56.09 48.61 47.28
N CYS A 15 55.49 49.01 48.40
CA CYS A 15 54.04 48.90 48.64
C CYS A 15 53.23 49.56 47.52
N GLN A 16 53.62 50.75 47.05
CA GLN A 16 52.92 51.42 45.94
C GLN A 16 52.98 50.62 44.64
N LYS A 17 54.12 50.00 44.33
CA LYS A 17 54.26 49.14 43.13
C LYS A 17 53.43 47.87 43.25
N GLU A 18 53.41 47.26 44.42
CA GLU A 18 52.57 46.09 44.71
C GLU A 18 51.09 46.42 44.54
N CYS A 19 50.62 47.52 45.14
CA CYS A 19 49.24 47.99 44.97
C CYS A 19 48.87 48.20 43.50
N ALA A 20 49.72 48.90 42.74
CA ALA A 20 49.48 49.12 41.31
C ALA A 20 49.43 47.82 40.50
N THR A 21 50.28 46.84 40.86
CA THR A 21 50.28 45.51 40.23
C THR A 21 48.98 44.77 40.55
N THR A 22 48.57 44.75 41.82
CA THR A 22 47.32 44.13 42.26
C THR A 22 46.09 44.76 41.60
N GLU A 23 46.07 46.09 41.40
CA GLU A 23 44.97 46.76 40.69
C GLU A 23 44.83 46.27 39.24
N ILE A 24 45.95 46.10 38.53
CA ILE A 24 45.97 45.57 37.17
C ILE A 24 45.47 44.11 37.15
N GLU A 25 45.89 43.30 38.11
CA GLU A 25 45.43 41.91 38.24
C GLU A 25 43.92 41.84 38.50
N ILE A 26 43.41 42.65 39.44
CA ILE A 26 41.97 42.75 39.73
C ILE A 26 41.20 43.14 38.47
N TYR A 27 41.70 44.11 37.70
CA TYR A 27 41.08 44.53 36.45
C TYR A 27 41.03 43.39 35.43
N ASN A 28 42.14 42.67 35.25
CA ASN A 28 42.21 41.53 34.32
C ASN A 28 41.28 40.39 34.74
N VAL A 29 41.22 40.06 36.03
CA VAL A 29 40.32 39.05 36.59
C VAL A 29 38.86 39.45 36.36
N ASN A 30 38.50 40.72 36.58
CA ASN A 30 37.16 41.20 36.31
C ASN A 30 36.78 41.11 34.83
N GLN A 31 37.68 41.44 33.91
CA GLN A 31 37.42 41.24 32.48
C GLN A 31 37.18 39.77 32.12
N LEU A 32 37.96 38.86 32.71
CA LEU A 32 37.79 37.42 32.48
C LEU A 32 36.46 36.92 33.04
N LYS A 33 36.08 37.40 34.24
CA LYS A 33 34.78 37.11 34.86
C LYS A 33 33.64 37.54 33.94
N ASP A 34 33.68 38.78 33.42
CA ASP A 34 32.60 39.31 32.59
C ASP A 34 32.48 38.54 31.26
N LYS A 35 33.61 38.18 30.63
CA LYS A 35 33.64 37.30 29.45
C LYS A 35 33.05 35.92 29.77
N GLY A 36 33.43 35.34 30.91
CA GLY A 36 32.91 34.06 31.38
C GLY A 36 31.40 34.09 31.59
N THR A 37 30.89 35.15 32.22
CA THR A 37 29.44 35.36 32.42
C THR A 37 28.71 35.49 31.08
N TYR A 38 29.24 36.26 30.14
CA TYR A 38 28.63 36.40 28.81
C TYR A 38 28.53 35.05 28.07
N VAL A 39 29.62 34.28 28.07
CA VAL A 39 29.63 32.96 27.43
C VAL A 39 28.64 32.01 28.11
N LEU A 40 28.59 32.02 29.44
CA LEU A 40 27.65 31.19 30.20
C LEU A 40 26.19 31.51 29.85
N GLU A 41 25.82 32.78 29.80
CA GLU A 41 24.46 33.20 29.46
C GLU A 41 24.11 32.83 28.00
N ASN A 42 25.06 32.95 27.07
CA ASN A 42 24.85 32.50 25.71
C ASN A 42 24.62 30.99 25.61
N VAL A 43 25.42 30.19 26.32
CA VAL A 43 25.26 28.72 26.37
C VAL A 43 23.91 28.33 26.96
N LYS A 44 23.47 28.99 28.05
CA LYS A 44 22.15 28.75 28.64
C LYS A 44 21.01 29.02 27.65
N ARG A 45 21.08 30.13 26.90
CA ARG A 45 20.06 30.42 25.87
C ARG A 45 20.01 29.33 24.80
N ARG A 46 21.16 28.96 24.24
CA ARG A 46 21.25 27.90 23.21
C ARG A 46 20.74 26.55 23.72
N TYR A 47 20.96 26.25 25.00
CA TYR A 47 20.43 25.04 25.62
C TYR A 47 18.90 25.06 25.67
N ASN A 48 18.30 26.18 26.08
CA ASN A 48 16.84 26.33 26.12
C ASN A 48 16.22 26.24 24.72
N ASP A 49 16.84 26.87 23.72
CA ASP A 49 16.39 26.77 22.32
C ASP A 49 16.39 25.31 21.84
N LEU A 50 17.47 24.57 22.14
CA LEU A 50 17.58 23.16 21.79
C LEU A 50 16.55 22.29 22.54
N GLU A 51 16.25 22.60 23.80
CA GLU A 51 15.22 21.90 24.56
C GLU A 51 13.83 22.10 23.95
N GLU A 52 13.53 23.30 23.46
CA GLU A 52 12.27 23.61 22.78
C GLU A 52 12.16 22.89 21.42
N GLU A 53 13.22 22.92 20.61
CA GLU A 53 13.30 22.16 19.35
C GLU A 53 13.09 20.66 19.59
N LEU A 54 13.70 20.10 20.64
CA LEU A 54 13.55 18.69 20.98
C LEU A 54 12.11 18.34 21.35
N LYS A 55 11.42 19.21 22.12
CA LYS A 55 10.00 19.04 22.46
C LYS A 55 9.14 19.06 21.21
N GLU A 56 9.41 19.97 20.27
CA GLU A 56 8.67 20.05 19.01
C GLU A 56 8.87 18.78 18.17
N VAL A 57 10.11 18.31 18.00
CA VAL A 57 10.43 17.07 17.29
C VAL A 57 9.72 15.88 17.94
N HIS A 58 9.72 15.79 19.26
CA HIS A 58 9.03 14.72 19.98
C HIS A 58 7.51 14.74 19.74
N CYS A 59 6.87 15.91 19.84
CA CYS A 59 5.45 16.06 19.54
C CYS A 59 5.12 15.68 18.09
N ASN A 60 5.96 16.07 17.13
CA ASN A 60 5.78 15.73 15.73
C ASN A 60 5.93 14.23 15.49
N TYR A 61 6.90 13.58 16.14
CA TYR A 61 7.07 12.13 16.09
C TYR A 61 5.84 11.38 16.60
N LEU A 62 5.28 11.78 17.76
CA LEU A 62 4.06 11.16 18.30
C LEU A 62 2.86 11.32 17.35
N LYS A 63 2.66 12.51 16.78
CA LYS A 63 1.61 12.74 15.77
C LYS A 63 1.79 11.87 14.52
N CYS A 64 3.04 11.61 14.10
CA CYS A 64 3.32 10.71 12.99
C CYS A 64 2.95 9.27 13.34
N ILE A 65 3.32 8.78 14.54
CA ILE A 65 2.93 7.44 15.01
C ILE A 65 1.42 7.26 15.00
N GLU A 66 0.67 8.22 15.55
CA GLU A 66 -0.80 8.19 15.60
C GLU A 66 -1.43 8.15 14.20
N LYS A 67 -0.84 8.86 13.23
CA LYS A 67 -1.30 8.83 11.82
C LYS A 67 -1.02 7.50 11.15
N THR A 68 0.05 6.81 11.50
CA THR A 68 0.36 5.44 11.04
C THR A 68 -0.44 4.37 11.77
N ASN A 69 -1.73 4.60 12.05
CA ASN A 69 -2.63 3.62 12.63
C ASN A 69 -2.76 2.39 11.72
N ASN A 70 -1.84 1.43 11.91
CA ASN A 70 -1.77 0.14 11.25
C ASN A 70 -3.08 -0.65 11.37
N GLU A 71 -3.89 -0.38 12.40
CA GLU A 71 -5.23 -0.94 12.57
C GLU A 71 -6.14 -0.67 11.36
N THR A 72 -6.06 0.52 10.76
CA THR A 72 -6.90 0.85 9.58
C THR A 72 -6.46 0.10 8.32
N ILE A 73 -5.16 -0.17 8.19
CA ILE A 73 -4.60 -0.95 7.08
C ILE A 73 -4.96 -2.43 7.27
N GLN A 74 -4.81 -2.96 8.48
CA GLN A 74 -5.15 -4.35 8.78
C GLN A 74 -6.63 -4.64 8.58
N GLN A 75 -7.53 -3.77 9.08
CA GLN A 75 -8.98 -3.88 8.85
C GLN A 75 -9.31 -3.89 7.35
N LYS A 76 -8.61 -3.09 6.55
CA LYS A 76 -8.80 -3.03 5.10
C LYS A 76 -8.30 -4.31 4.41
N ILE A 77 -7.17 -4.86 4.86
CA ILE A 77 -6.65 -6.15 4.38
C ILE A 77 -7.64 -7.27 4.70
N ASP A 78 -8.19 -7.31 5.91
CA ASP A 78 -9.15 -8.32 6.35
C ASP A 78 -10.45 -8.24 5.53
N SER A 79 -10.96 -7.03 5.31
CA SER A 79 -12.13 -6.79 4.46
C SER A 79 -11.93 -7.25 3.02
N LEU A 80 -10.78 -6.91 2.42
CA LEU A 80 -10.44 -7.34 1.05
C LEU A 80 -10.25 -8.86 0.96
N THR A 81 -9.67 -9.46 1.99
CA THR A 81 -9.51 -10.92 2.07
C THR A 81 -10.86 -11.62 2.10
N LEU A 82 -11.81 -11.14 2.91
CA LEU A 82 -13.17 -11.68 2.95
C LEU A 82 -13.89 -11.56 1.60
N GLN A 83 -13.78 -10.41 0.92
CA GLN A 83 -14.37 -10.21 -0.40
C GLN A 83 -13.80 -11.17 -1.45
N ARG A 84 -12.48 -11.34 -1.47
CA ARG A 84 -11.80 -12.28 -2.37
C ARG A 84 -12.30 -13.71 -2.15
N ASP A 85 -12.44 -14.13 -0.90
CA ASP A 85 -12.86 -15.50 -0.57
C ASP A 85 -14.34 -15.73 -0.91
N ASN A 86 -15.19 -14.71 -0.78
CA ASN A 86 -16.58 -14.76 -1.26
C ASN A 86 -16.65 -14.91 -2.79
N LEU A 87 -15.95 -14.05 -3.52
CA LEU A 87 -15.91 -14.10 -4.99
C LEU A 87 -15.37 -15.43 -5.50
N ARG A 88 -14.40 -16.02 -4.81
CA ARG A 88 -13.87 -17.35 -5.14
C ARG A 88 -14.95 -18.43 -5.00
N ARG A 89 -15.74 -18.41 -3.93
CA ARG A 89 -16.85 -19.36 -3.74
C ARG A 89 -17.92 -19.21 -4.82
N GLU A 90 -18.32 -17.98 -5.11
CA GLU A 90 -19.28 -17.69 -6.19
C GLU A 90 -18.78 -18.20 -7.55
N LEU A 91 -17.49 -18.02 -7.84
CA LEU A 91 -16.88 -18.53 -9.06
C LEU A 91 -16.88 -20.06 -9.13
N GLU A 92 -16.60 -20.74 -8.03
CA GLU A 92 -16.65 -22.20 -7.94
C GLU A 92 -18.08 -22.75 -8.17
N GLU A 93 -19.10 -22.07 -7.65
CA GLU A 93 -20.51 -22.41 -7.88
C GLU A 93 -20.92 -22.20 -9.34
N LEU A 94 -20.54 -21.06 -9.94
CA LEU A 94 -20.81 -20.77 -11.34
C LEU A 94 -20.16 -21.79 -12.28
N ASN A 95 -18.93 -22.20 -12.00
CA ASN A 95 -18.24 -23.23 -12.78
C ASN A 95 -18.98 -24.58 -12.72
N LYS A 96 -19.43 -25.00 -11.53
CA LYS A 96 -20.23 -26.23 -11.39
C LYS A 96 -21.54 -26.15 -12.18
N ALA A 97 -22.25 -25.02 -12.09
CA ALA A 97 -23.49 -24.81 -12.83
C ALA A 97 -23.27 -24.82 -14.35
N ALA A 98 -22.17 -24.22 -14.82
CA ALA A 98 -21.79 -24.24 -16.23
C ALA A 98 -21.52 -25.67 -16.74
N ASP A 99 -20.79 -26.48 -15.95
CA ASP A 99 -20.53 -27.88 -16.28
C ASP A 99 -21.80 -28.74 -16.34
N GLU A 100 -22.72 -28.54 -15.39
CA GLU A 100 -24.02 -29.20 -15.41
C GLU A 100 -24.85 -28.80 -16.64
N ASN A 101 -24.86 -27.52 -16.99
CA ASN A 101 -25.55 -27.02 -18.17
C ASN A 101 -24.94 -27.60 -19.46
N ASN A 102 -23.62 -27.71 -19.53
CA ASN A 102 -22.94 -28.36 -20.65
C ASN A 102 -23.36 -29.83 -20.81
N LYS A 103 -23.46 -30.58 -19.71
CA LYS A 103 -23.97 -31.97 -19.72
C LYS A 103 -25.40 -32.04 -20.23
N LYS A 104 -26.29 -31.14 -19.78
CA LYS A 104 -27.69 -31.06 -20.25
C LYS A 104 -27.75 -30.75 -21.75
N ILE A 105 -26.95 -29.79 -22.23
CA ILE A 105 -26.88 -29.44 -23.65
C ILE A 105 -26.42 -30.64 -24.49
N MET A 106 -25.40 -31.37 -24.04
CA MET A 106 -24.95 -32.58 -24.75
C MET A 106 -26.04 -33.66 -24.82
N ALA A 107 -26.78 -33.87 -23.73
CA ALA A 107 -27.90 -34.80 -23.70
C ALA A 107 -29.01 -34.40 -24.69
N VAL A 108 -29.39 -33.12 -24.71
CA VAL A 108 -30.39 -32.58 -25.65
C VAL A 108 -29.91 -32.73 -27.09
N LYS A 109 -28.65 -32.38 -27.39
CA LYS A 109 -28.05 -32.58 -28.73
C LYS A 109 -28.12 -34.05 -29.17
N LYS A 110 -27.86 -34.99 -28.26
CA LYS A 110 -27.98 -36.43 -28.53
C LYS A 110 -29.43 -36.83 -28.84
N MET A 111 -30.40 -36.34 -28.07
CA MET A 111 -31.83 -36.59 -28.30
C MET A 111 -32.29 -36.04 -29.65
N ILE A 112 -31.91 -34.80 -29.99
CA ILE A 112 -32.19 -34.18 -31.29
C ILE A 112 -31.62 -35.05 -32.41
N LYS A 113 -30.35 -35.45 -32.34
CA LYS A 113 -29.71 -36.31 -33.35
C LYS A 113 -30.42 -37.66 -33.53
N ILE A 114 -30.89 -38.27 -32.44
CA ILE A 114 -31.68 -39.52 -32.50
C ILE A 114 -33.01 -39.26 -33.21
N GLN A 115 -33.71 -38.18 -32.85
CA GLN A 115 -35.00 -37.85 -33.43
C GLN A 115 -34.88 -37.48 -34.92
N GLU A 116 -33.86 -36.71 -35.30
CA GLU A 116 -33.53 -36.41 -36.70
C GLU A 116 -33.32 -37.69 -37.51
N LYS A 117 -32.57 -38.67 -36.99
CA LYS A 117 -32.39 -39.97 -37.65
C LYS A 117 -33.71 -40.73 -37.82
N LYS A 118 -34.57 -40.75 -36.80
CA LYS A 118 -35.90 -41.39 -36.87
C LYS A 118 -36.78 -40.70 -37.93
N ASN A 119 -36.83 -39.37 -37.90
CA ASN A 119 -37.60 -38.57 -38.87
C ASN A 119 -37.10 -38.83 -40.30
N MET A 120 -35.78 -38.86 -40.53
CA MET A 120 -35.20 -39.19 -41.84
C MET A 120 -35.56 -40.60 -42.32
N ALA A 121 -35.63 -41.59 -41.42
CA ALA A 121 -36.08 -42.93 -41.78
C ALA A 121 -37.56 -42.95 -42.19
N LEU A 122 -38.42 -42.22 -41.48
CA LEU A 122 -39.84 -42.09 -41.81
C LEU A 122 -40.05 -41.37 -43.15
N ILE A 123 -39.32 -40.29 -43.41
CA ILE A 123 -39.40 -39.55 -44.69
C ILE A 123 -38.98 -40.45 -45.86
N ARG A 124 -37.90 -41.25 -45.70
CA ARG A 124 -37.50 -42.24 -46.71
C ARG A 124 -38.55 -43.32 -46.93
N ARG A 125 -39.30 -43.72 -45.90
CA ARG A 125 -40.43 -44.64 -46.04
C ARG A 125 -41.60 -43.99 -46.76
N LEU A 126 -41.94 -42.75 -46.41
CA LEU A 126 -43.02 -41.98 -47.05
C LEU A 126 -42.79 -41.87 -48.57
N LYS A 127 -41.54 -41.62 -49.00
CA LYS A 127 -41.17 -41.59 -50.43
C LYS A 127 -41.47 -42.88 -51.19
N LYS A 128 -41.55 -44.03 -50.51
CA LYS A 128 -41.83 -45.33 -51.14
C LYS A 128 -43.32 -45.58 -51.39
N PHE A 129 -44.19 -44.77 -50.82
CA PHE A 129 -45.63 -44.84 -51.09
C PHE A 129 -46.00 -43.95 -52.28
N GLN A 130 -47.12 -44.25 -52.95
CA GLN A 130 -47.71 -43.32 -53.92
C GLN A 130 -48.23 -42.09 -53.18
N ILE A 131 -47.40 -41.05 -53.16
CA ILE A 131 -47.71 -39.74 -52.58
C ILE A 131 -47.99 -38.73 -53.69
N THR A 132 -48.71 -37.66 -53.35
CA THR A 132 -49.02 -36.59 -54.30
C THR A 132 -47.74 -35.90 -54.81
N PRO A 133 -47.74 -35.33 -56.02
CA PRO A 133 -46.58 -34.62 -56.58
C PRO A 133 -46.03 -33.52 -55.65
N ASP A 134 -46.89 -32.68 -55.07
CA ASP A 134 -46.48 -31.64 -54.10
C ASP A 134 -45.79 -32.22 -52.86
N LEU A 135 -46.31 -33.33 -52.33
CA LEU A 135 -45.71 -33.98 -51.17
C LEU A 135 -44.36 -34.63 -51.51
N ASN A 136 -44.22 -35.17 -52.73
CA ASN A 136 -42.97 -35.73 -53.23
C ASN A 136 -41.87 -34.67 -53.36
N ASP A 137 -42.20 -33.47 -53.84
CA ASP A 137 -41.25 -32.36 -53.96
C ASP A 137 -40.73 -31.91 -52.59
N ARG A 138 -41.63 -31.77 -51.60
CA ARG A 138 -41.25 -31.45 -50.21
C ARG A 138 -40.37 -32.53 -49.59
N VAL A 139 -40.70 -33.81 -49.80
CA VAL A 139 -39.89 -34.94 -49.32
C VAL A 139 -38.50 -34.92 -49.94
N ASN A 140 -38.40 -34.66 -51.25
CA ASN A 140 -37.11 -34.56 -51.93
C ASN A 140 -36.28 -33.40 -51.40
N MET A 141 -36.88 -32.23 -51.20
CA MET A 141 -36.20 -31.06 -50.63
C MET A 141 -35.56 -31.36 -49.27
N ILE A 142 -36.29 -32.03 -48.35
CA ILE A 142 -35.78 -32.40 -47.03
C ILE A 142 -34.65 -33.44 -47.14
N LEU A 143 -34.80 -34.44 -48.02
CA LEU A 143 -33.78 -35.48 -48.21
C LEU A 143 -32.49 -34.96 -48.86
N THR A 144 -32.56 -33.85 -49.59
CA THR A 144 -31.40 -33.19 -50.20
C THR A 144 -30.80 -32.07 -49.35
N ASP A 145 -31.39 -31.73 -48.19
CA ASP A 145 -30.88 -30.64 -47.35
C ASP A 145 -29.47 -30.98 -46.83
N PRO A 146 -28.43 -30.19 -47.17
CA PRO A 146 -27.05 -30.42 -46.76
C PRO A 146 -26.87 -30.39 -45.24
N ARG A 147 -27.72 -29.68 -44.49
CA ARG A 147 -27.67 -29.61 -43.02
C ARG A 147 -28.07 -30.93 -42.37
N LEU A 148 -28.90 -31.72 -43.05
CA LEU A 148 -29.39 -33.02 -42.59
C LEU A 148 -28.58 -34.20 -43.17
N THR A 149 -27.91 -34.00 -44.30
CA THR A 149 -27.15 -35.05 -45.02
C THR A 149 -25.64 -35.03 -44.76
N LYS A 150 -25.04 -33.89 -44.35
CA LYS A 150 -23.59 -33.77 -44.07
C LYS A 150 -23.15 -34.09 -42.65
N GLN A 151 -24.02 -34.58 -41.75
CA GLN A 151 -23.59 -35.12 -40.46
C GLN A 151 -22.90 -36.51 -40.60
N LYS A 152 -21.81 -36.60 -41.37
CA LYS A 152 -20.89 -37.75 -41.33
C LYS A 152 -19.72 -37.39 -40.41
N ASN A 153 -19.62 -38.14 -39.30
CA ASN A 153 -18.43 -38.41 -38.50
C ASN A 153 -17.58 -37.19 -38.09
N SER A 154 -17.97 -36.52 -37.01
CA SER A 154 -17.00 -35.91 -36.11
C SER A 154 -17.01 -36.77 -34.85
N ASN A 155 -16.02 -37.65 -34.74
CA ASN A 155 -15.63 -38.30 -33.48
C ASN A 155 -14.97 -37.27 -32.57
#